data_AF-A0A7S4FWS8-F1
#
_entry.id   AF-A0A7S4FWS8-F1
#
_cell.length_a   1.000
_cell.length_b   1.000
_cell.length_c   1.000
_cell.angle_alpha   90.00
_cell.angle_beta   90.00
_cell.angle_gamma   90.00
#
_symmetry.space_group_name_H-M   'P 1'
#
loop_
_entity.id
_entity.type
_entity.pdbx_description
1 polymer ?
#
loop_
_entity_poly.entity_id
_entity_poly.type
_entity_poly.pdbx_seq_one_letter_code
_entity_poly.pdbx_strand_id
1 'polypeptide(L)'
;LEAAGWNRQEFLMLVDDAESQCTPPTHDAIISGFRWLSQGVNPGDVRFLHYSGHGGSLPIEPTSSKPPGSMDQTIFPLDHDQGKKQIRDYVIYDELVKPLPLGSRLTAVMDCCHSGTVVDLPYQFVAHQFSMTKYFHNGHRIPGTSPPLLKELDLHHPLRNLKLVPKLLVGRLESKLDGPDGGGPEGYRKVGNIIPDADVLMFSGCKDWQTS
;
A
#
# COMPACT_ATOMS: atom_id res chain seq x y z
N LEU A 1 -10.17 -8.93 13.62
CA LEU A 1 -9.57 -7.76 14.32
C LEU A 1 -10.18 -7.56 15.71
N GLU A 2 -11.48 -7.79 15.92
CA GLU A 2 -12.08 -7.82 17.27
C GLU A 2 -11.41 -8.83 18.21
N ALA A 3 -11.10 -10.04 17.72
CA ALA A 3 -10.33 -11.03 18.47
C ALA A 3 -8.90 -10.58 18.83
N ALA A 4 -8.38 -9.55 18.15
CA ALA A 4 -7.11 -8.91 18.45
C ALA A 4 -7.26 -7.65 19.34
N GLY A 5 -8.47 -7.39 19.87
CA GLY A 5 -8.76 -6.32 20.84
C GLY A 5 -9.26 -5.00 20.25
N TRP A 6 -9.53 -4.91 18.95
CA TRP A 6 -10.02 -3.69 18.32
C TRP A 6 -11.54 -3.52 18.52
N ASN A 7 -11.99 -2.29 18.79
CA ASN A 7 -13.41 -2.04 19.03
C ASN A 7 -14.16 -1.87 17.70
N ARG A 8 -15.33 -2.52 17.55
CA ARG A 8 -16.26 -2.40 16.41
C ARG A 8 -16.48 -0.93 15.97
N GLN A 9 -16.54 -0.01 16.93
CA GLN A 9 -16.77 1.42 16.68
C GLN A 9 -15.59 2.13 15.99
N GLU A 10 -14.42 1.50 15.96
CA GLU A 10 -13.21 1.97 15.28
C GLU A 10 -13.11 1.43 13.85
N PHE A 11 -14.16 0.77 13.35
CA PHE A 11 -14.23 0.25 12.00
C PHE A 11 -15.27 1.01 11.18
N LEU A 12 -14.86 1.41 9.98
CA LEU A 12 -15.77 1.70 8.89
C LEU A 12 -15.76 0.51 7.93
N MET A 13 -16.93 -0.06 7.68
CA MET A 13 -17.09 -1.19 6.77
C MET A 13 -18.04 -0.81 5.64
N LEU A 14 -17.57 -0.96 4.40
CA LEU A 14 -18.37 -0.74 3.20
C LEU A 14 -18.55 -2.08 2.48
N VAL A 15 -19.79 -2.53 2.29
CA VAL A 15 -20.14 -3.84 1.70
C VAL A 15 -21.39 -3.69 0.83
N ASP A 16 -21.41 -4.35 -0.32
CA ASP A 16 -22.51 -4.32 -1.30
C ASP A 16 -23.51 -5.48 -1.11
N ASP A 17 -23.45 -6.19 0.02
CA ASP A 17 -24.40 -7.23 0.38
C ASP A 17 -25.71 -6.58 0.87
N ALA A 18 -26.81 -6.88 0.17
CA ALA A 18 -28.14 -6.38 0.44
C ALA A 18 -28.68 -6.77 1.84
N GLU A 19 -28.16 -7.85 2.43
CA GLU A 19 -28.52 -8.27 3.79
C GLU A 19 -27.65 -7.61 4.87
N SER A 20 -26.56 -6.95 4.48
CA SER A 20 -25.68 -6.26 5.43
C SER A 20 -26.28 -4.93 5.88
N GLN A 21 -26.11 -4.58 7.16
CA GLN A 21 -26.39 -3.23 7.67
C GLN A 21 -25.26 -2.22 7.34
N CYS A 22 -24.38 -2.57 6.41
CA CYS A 22 -23.22 -1.75 6.06
C CYS A 22 -23.55 -0.75 4.96
N THR A 23 -22.79 0.33 4.91
CA THR A 23 -22.92 1.32 3.84
C THR A 23 -22.41 0.72 2.52
N PRO A 24 -23.14 0.86 1.40
CA PRO A 24 -22.65 0.38 0.11
C PRO A 24 -21.34 1.07 -0.32
N PRO A 25 -20.40 0.36 -0.98
CA PRO A 25 -19.12 0.90 -1.41
C PRO A 25 -19.24 1.73 -2.70
N THR A 26 -20.05 2.79 -2.65
CA THR A 26 -20.13 3.79 -3.74
C THR A 26 -18.84 4.62 -3.80
N HIS A 27 -18.63 5.30 -4.92
CA HIS A 27 -17.46 6.14 -5.12
C HIS A 27 -17.30 7.14 -3.98
N ASP A 28 -18.38 7.85 -3.64
CA ASP A 28 -18.34 8.90 -2.62
C ASP A 28 -18.18 8.31 -1.21
N ALA A 29 -18.72 7.12 -0.95
CA ALA A 29 -18.52 6.41 0.32
C ALA A 29 -17.07 5.97 0.50
N ILE A 30 -16.43 5.44 -0.55
CA ILE A 30 -15.02 5.03 -0.52
C ILE A 30 -14.11 6.24 -0.28
N ILE A 31 -14.30 7.33 -1.02
CA ILE A 31 -13.52 8.57 -0.82
C ILE A 31 -13.73 9.13 0.59
N SER A 32 -14.96 9.12 1.10
CA SER A 32 -15.25 9.54 2.48
C SER A 32 -14.58 8.62 3.50
N GLY A 33 -14.50 7.32 3.23
CA GLY A 33 -13.81 6.36 4.07
C GLY A 33 -12.30 6.58 4.12
N PHE A 34 -11.68 6.92 2.99
CA PHE A 34 -10.26 7.31 2.96
C PHE A 34 -9.99 8.54 3.81
N ARG A 35 -10.82 9.58 3.67
CA ARG A 35 -10.72 10.80 4.48
C ARG A 35 -10.94 10.53 5.96
N TRP A 36 -11.93 9.71 6.29
CA TRP A 36 -12.17 9.30 7.68
C TRP A 36 -10.96 8.56 8.28
N LEU A 37 -10.33 7.67 7.50
CA LEU A 37 -9.17 6.90 7.95
C LEU A 37 -7.92 7.77 8.13
N SER A 38 -7.76 8.82 7.31
CA SER A 38 -6.63 9.75 7.37
C SER A 38 -6.84 10.94 8.32
N GLN A 39 -8.07 11.16 8.79
CA GLN A 39 -8.40 12.27 9.68
C GLN A 39 -7.93 12.05 11.12
N GLY A 40 -7.43 13.12 11.76
CA GLY A 40 -7.10 13.15 13.19
C GLY A 40 -5.94 12.22 13.59
N VAL A 41 -5.12 11.78 12.64
CA VAL A 41 -3.97 10.91 12.86
C VAL A 41 -2.85 11.70 13.53
N ASN A 42 -2.25 11.12 14.58
CA ASN A 42 -1.07 11.66 15.25
C ASN A 42 0.15 10.75 15.07
N PRO A 43 1.37 11.25 15.25
CA PRO A 43 2.55 10.39 15.30
C PRO A 43 2.40 9.28 16.35
N GLY A 44 2.66 8.03 15.94
CA GLY A 44 2.45 6.83 16.75
C GLY A 44 1.14 6.10 16.50
N ASP A 45 0.18 6.74 15.82
CA ASP A 45 -1.08 6.10 15.44
C ASP A 45 -0.87 5.05 14.35
N VAL A 46 -1.72 4.01 14.38
CA VAL A 46 -1.76 2.95 13.36
C VAL A 46 -3.14 2.95 12.69
N ARG A 47 -3.14 2.83 11.38
CA ARG A 47 -4.32 2.69 10.53
C ARG A 47 -4.24 1.41 9.70
N PHE A 48 -5.40 0.84 9.41
CA PHE A 48 -5.52 -0.38 8.63
C PHE A 48 -6.57 -0.19 7.54
N LEU A 49 -6.20 -0.52 6.30
CA LEU A 49 -7.09 -0.56 5.14
C LEU A 49 -7.13 -1.99 4.60
N HIS A 50 -8.33 -2.46 4.29
CA HIS A 50 -8.54 -3.67 3.49
C HIS A 50 -9.50 -3.36 2.36
N TYR A 51 -9.10 -3.70 1.14
CA TYR A 51 -9.94 -3.64 -0.05
C TYR A 51 -9.95 -5.02 -0.72
N SER A 52 -11.13 -5.49 -1.10
CA SER A 52 -11.31 -6.71 -1.88
C SER A 52 -12.35 -6.42 -2.95
N GLY A 53 -11.99 -6.57 -4.22
CA GLY A 53 -12.89 -6.23 -5.33
C GLY A 53 -12.19 -6.15 -6.68
N HIS A 54 -12.85 -5.52 -7.66
CA HIS A 54 -12.27 -5.34 -8.99
C HIS A 54 -11.20 -4.25 -8.98
N GLY A 55 -10.07 -4.56 -9.60
CA GLY A 55 -9.02 -3.60 -9.91
C GLY A 55 -8.79 -3.56 -11.42
N GLY A 56 -8.28 -2.43 -11.92
CA GLY A 56 -8.07 -2.22 -13.34
C GLY A 56 -6.99 -1.19 -13.61
N SER A 57 -6.89 -0.81 -14.88
CA SER A 57 -5.89 0.14 -15.34
C SER A 57 -6.48 1.05 -16.42
N LEU A 58 -6.20 2.35 -16.31
CA LEU A 58 -6.64 3.36 -17.28
C LEU A 58 -5.43 4.11 -17.82
N PRO A 59 -5.45 4.57 -19.09
CA PRO A 59 -4.46 5.52 -19.56
C PRO A 59 -4.40 6.75 -18.64
N ILE A 60 -3.19 7.24 -18.39
CA ILE A 60 -2.97 8.45 -17.59
C ILE A 60 -3.77 9.63 -18.15
N GLU A 61 -4.18 10.54 -17.26
CA GLU A 61 -4.80 11.79 -17.70
C GLU A 61 -3.80 12.66 -18.49
N PRO A 62 -4.26 13.46 -19.47
CA PRO A 62 -3.38 14.34 -20.25
C PRO A 62 -2.56 15.33 -19.40
N THR A 63 -3.02 15.62 -18.19
CA THR A 63 -2.40 16.50 -17.19
C THR A 63 -1.41 15.78 -16.28
N SER A 64 -1.29 14.45 -16.39
CA SER A 64 -0.41 13.64 -15.55
C SER A 64 1.07 13.95 -15.82
N SER A 65 1.86 13.93 -14.75
CA SER A 65 3.33 14.04 -14.80
C SER A 65 4.03 12.70 -15.01
N LYS A 66 3.28 11.58 -15.05
CA LYS A 66 3.82 10.25 -15.35
C LYS A 66 4.31 10.21 -16.82
N PRO A 67 5.37 9.43 -17.15
CA PRO A 67 5.88 9.32 -18.51
C PRO A 67 4.80 8.92 -19.54
N PRO A 68 4.89 9.38 -20.81
CA PRO A 68 3.96 8.97 -21.86
C PRO A 68 3.89 7.44 -22.01
N GLY A 69 2.69 6.90 -22.16
CA GLY A 69 2.45 5.45 -22.21
C GLY A 69 2.32 4.77 -20.85
N SER A 70 2.44 5.52 -19.74
CA SER A 70 2.09 5.02 -18.41
C SER A 70 0.58 4.80 -18.28
N MET A 71 0.21 4.01 -17.27
CA MET A 71 -1.17 3.73 -16.90
C MET A 71 -1.38 4.02 -15.41
N ASP A 72 -2.55 4.52 -15.05
CA ASP A 72 -2.98 4.61 -13.65
C ASP A 72 -3.66 3.29 -13.26
N GLN A 73 -3.34 2.77 -12.08
CA GLN A 73 -4.08 1.65 -11.51
C GLN A 73 -5.36 2.15 -10.84
N THR A 74 -6.40 1.33 -10.82
CA THR A 74 -7.71 1.73 -10.36
C THR A 74 -8.40 0.67 -9.51
N ILE A 75 -9.29 1.13 -8.64
CA ILE A 75 -10.29 0.29 -7.97
C ILE A 75 -11.70 0.67 -8.44
N PHE A 76 -12.63 -0.27 -8.32
CA PHE A 76 -13.99 -0.12 -8.83
C PHE A 76 -14.98 0.10 -7.67
N PRO A 77 -15.58 1.29 -7.58
CA PRO A 77 -16.77 1.49 -6.77
C PRO A 77 -17.98 0.74 -7.32
N LEU A 78 -18.98 0.53 -6.47
CA LEU A 78 -20.23 -0.12 -6.85
C LEU A 78 -20.97 0.61 -7.99
N ASP A 79 -20.88 1.94 -8.01
CA ASP A 79 -21.57 2.83 -8.96
C ASP A 79 -20.67 3.32 -10.12
N HIS A 80 -19.55 2.63 -10.37
CA HIS A 80 -18.57 2.99 -11.41
C HIS A 80 -19.13 2.99 -12.85
N ASP A 81 -20.25 2.31 -13.09
CA ASP A 81 -20.97 2.25 -14.37
C ASP A 81 -22.20 3.16 -14.41
N GLN A 82 -22.54 3.81 -13.28
CA GLN A 82 -23.68 4.71 -13.11
C GLN A 82 -23.28 6.19 -13.16
N GLY A 83 -22.31 6.52 -14.01
CA GLY A 83 -21.83 7.89 -14.21
C GLY A 83 -20.75 8.35 -13.22
N LYS A 84 -20.40 7.54 -12.21
CA LYS A 84 -19.12 7.68 -11.51
C LYS A 84 -18.00 7.03 -12.33
N LYS A 85 -16.74 7.29 -11.97
CA LYS A 85 -15.57 6.66 -12.59
C LYS A 85 -14.89 5.73 -11.58
N GLN A 86 -14.04 4.86 -12.10
CA GLN A 86 -13.08 4.12 -11.26
C GLN A 86 -12.20 5.11 -10.48
N ILE A 87 -11.79 4.71 -9.27
CA ILE A 87 -10.91 5.54 -8.43
C ILE A 87 -9.46 5.22 -8.81
N ARG A 88 -8.72 6.23 -9.25
CA ARG A 88 -7.31 6.11 -9.67
C ARG A 88 -6.35 6.14 -8.48
N ASP A 89 -5.20 5.51 -8.64
CA ASP A 89 -4.09 5.43 -7.67
C ASP A 89 -3.72 6.78 -7.04
N TYR A 90 -3.59 7.85 -7.83
CA TYR A 90 -3.28 9.18 -7.31
C TYR A 90 -4.39 9.75 -6.41
N VAL A 91 -5.65 9.40 -6.65
CA VAL A 91 -6.77 9.82 -5.79
C VAL A 91 -6.69 9.11 -4.44
N ILE A 92 -6.35 7.81 -4.45
CA ILE A 92 -6.12 7.05 -3.21
C ILE A 92 -4.95 7.67 -2.46
N TYR A 93 -3.85 7.97 -3.14
CA TYR A 93 -2.70 8.63 -2.53
C TYR A 93 -3.06 9.98 -1.90
N ASP A 94 -3.73 10.87 -2.65
CA ASP A 94 -4.06 12.22 -2.20
C ASP A 94 -5.05 12.23 -1.02
N GLU A 95 -6.05 11.35 -1.02
CA GLU A 95 -7.11 11.33 0.01
C GLU A 95 -6.74 10.51 1.25
N LEU A 96 -5.93 9.45 1.09
CA LEU A 96 -5.58 8.55 2.19
C LEU A 96 -4.14 8.72 2.68
N VAL A 97 -3.15 8.73 1.78
CA VAL A 97 -1.74 8.59 2.17
C VAL A 97 -1.11 9.93 2.50
N LYS A 98 -1.23 10.88 1.58
CA LYS A 98 -0.65 12.23 1.67
C LYS A 98 -1.00 12.99 2.96
N PRO A 99 -2.22 12.86 3.54
CA PRO A 99 -2.57 13.57 4.77
C PRO A 99 -1.94 12.97 6.04
N LEU A 100 -1.37 11.76 5.98
CA LEU A 100 -0.85 11.07 7.15
C LEU A 100 0.46 11.71 7.63
N PRO A 101 0.59 12.09 8.91
CA PRO A 101 1.77 12.77 9.40
C PRO A 101 2.94 11.81 9.60
N LEU A 102 4.15 12.38 9.59
CA LEU A 102 5.38 11.68 9.94
C LEU A 102 5.26 10.95 11.29
N GLY A 103 5.67 9.68 11.28
CA GLY A 103 5.65 8.82 12.46
C GLY A 103 4.32 8.11 12.73
N SER A 104 3.32 8.30 11.87
CA SER A 104 2.13 7.43 11.82
C SER A 104 2.37 6.23 10.88
N ARG A 105 1.53 5.20 10.98
CA ARG A 105 1.61 4.00 10.12
C ARG A 105 0.29 3.64 9.49
N LEU A 106 0.31 3.33 8.19
CA LEU A 106 -0.79 2.71 7.45
C LEU A 106 -0.37 1.32 6.96
N THR A 107 -1.17 0.31 7.27
CA THR A 107 -1.08 -1.02 6.64
C THR A 107 -2.27 -1.21 5.72
N ALA A 108 -2.02 -1.41 4.43
CA ALA A 108 -3.04 -1.65 3.42
C ALA A 108 -2.92 -3.09 2.89
N VAL A 109 -4.05 -3.78 2.79
CA VAL A 109 -4.17 -5.07 2.12
C VAL A 109 -5.13 -4.89 0.96
N MET A 110 -4.61 -5.03 -0.26
CA MET A 110 -5.34 -4.79 -1.50
C MET A 110 -5.48 -6.13 -2.24
N ASP A 111 -6.66 -6.73 -2.13
CA ASP A 111 -7.04 -7.95 -2.83
C ASP A 111 -7.82 -7.61 -4.11
N CYS A 112 -7.09 -7.12 -5.10
CA CYS A 112 -7.62 -6.82 -6.43
C CYS A 112 -6.57 -7.00 -7.51
N CYS A 113 -7.00 -7.19 -8.76
CA CYS A 113 -6.09 -7.24 -9.91
C CYS A 113 -5.38 -5.89 -10.10
N HIS A 114 -4.15 -5.93 -10.59
CA HIS A 114 -3.31 -4.74 -10.79
C HIS A 114 -3.05 -3.88 -9.54
N SER A 115 -3.03 -4.50 -8.35
CA SER A 115 -2.90 -3.79 -7.07
C SER A 115 -1.47 -3.41 -6.68
N GLY A 116 -0.42 -3.86 -7.38
CA GLY A 116 0.97 -3.69 -6.97
C GLY A 116 1.45 -2.24 -6.84
N THR A 117 0.75 -1.28 -7.48
CA THR A 117 1.01 0.16 -7.35
C THR A 117 -0.24 0.97 -7.00
N VAL A 118 -1.33 0.34 -6.53
CA VAL A 118 -2.63 1.03 -6.34
C VAL A 118 -2.62 2.10 -5.24
N VAL A 119 -1.59 2.14 -4.40
CA VAL A 119 -1.36 3.15 -3.36
C VAL A 119 -0.17 4.08 -3.71
N ASP A 120 0.38 3.98 -4.93
CA ASP A 120 1.46 4.84 -5.47
C ASP A 120 2.73 4.93 -4.58
N LEU A 121 3.11 3.81 -3.96
CA LEU A 121 4.31 3.74 -3.12
C LEU A 121 5.60 3.71 -3.95
N PRO A 122 6.71 4.30 -3.45
CA PRO A 122 7.94 4.45 -4.23
C PRO A 122 8.74 3.15 -4.38
N TYR A 123 8.52 2.17 -3.51
CA TYR A 123 9.27 0.92 -3.47
C TYR A 123 8.32 -0.28 -3.51
N GLN A 124 8.65 -1.26 -4.35
CA GLN A 124 7.97 -2.54 -4.43
C GLN A 124 8.94 -3.67 -4.09
N PHE A 125 8.45 -4.66 -3.34
CA PHE A 125 9.15 -5.93 -3.13
C PHE A 125 8.32 -7.08 -3.68
N VAL A 126 8.92 -7.88 -4.57
CA VAL A 126 8.29 -9.06 -5.15
C VAL A 126 8.99 -10.32 -4.66
N ALA A 127 8.25 -11.10 -3.86
CA ALA A 127 8.68 -12.39 -3.35
C ALA A 127 8.55 -13.47 -4.44
N HIS A 128 9.61 -13.73 -5.20
CA HIS A 128 9.67 -14.88 -6.11
C HIS A 128 10.06 -16.16 -5.36
N GLN A 129 9.64 -17.33 -5.85
CA GLN A 129 9.96 -18.62 -5.22
C GLN A 129 11.48 -18.83 -5.03
N PHE A 130 12.29 -18.36 -5.97
CA PHE A 130 13.75 -18.37 -5.88
C PHE A 130 14.33 -17.37 -4.87
N SER A 131 13.67 -16.23 -4.63
CA SER A 131 14.12 -15.28 -3.61
C SER A 131 13.66 -15.70 -2.21
N MET A 132 12.51 -16.35 -2.09
CA MET A 132 11.94 -16.81 -0.81
C MET A 132 12.58 -18.09 -0.26
N THR A 133 13.03 -19.01 -1.12
CA THR A 133 13.67 -20.27 -0.69
C THR A 133 14.99 -20.06 0.09
N LYS A 134 15.60 -18.87 -0.02
CA LYS A 134 16.75 -18.45 0.79
C LYS A 134 16.40 -18.11 2.23
N TYR A 135 15.15 -17.73 2.47
CA TYR A 135 14.65 -17.30 3.77
C TYR A 135 13.69 -18.30 4.40
N PHE A 136 13.07 -19.16 3.58
CA PHE A 136 12.07 -20.12 4.00
C PHE A 136 12.33 -21.49 3.36
N HIS A 137 12.34 -22.55 4.18
CA HIS A 137 12.39 -23.93 3.74
C HIS A 137 11.16 -24.66 4.28
N ASN A 138 10.37 -25.28 3.39
CA ASN A 138 9.09 -25.94 3.74
C ASN A 138 8.17 -25.05 4.59
N GLY A 139 8.04 -23.77 4.23
CA GLY A 139 7.22 -22.79 4.94
C GLY A 139 7.80 -22.28 6.28
N HIS A 140 8.95 -22.80 6.72
CA HIS A 140 9.59 -22.38 7.96
C HIS A 140 10.74 -21.41 7.67
N ARG A 141 10.84 -20.33 8.43
CA ARG A 141 11.94 -19.37 8.31
C ARG A 141 13.27 -20.08 8.62
N ILE A 142 14.28 -19.90 7.76
CA ILE A 142 15.64 -20.39 8.00
C ILE A 142 16.27 -19.48 9.07
N PRO A 143 16.71 -20.01 10.23
CA PRO A 143 17.31 -19.22 11.30
C PRO A 143 18.51 -18.39 10.81
N GLY A 144 18.62 -17.14 11.28
CA GLY A 144 19.71 -16.23 10.90
C GLY A 144 19.57 -15.56 9.52
N THR A 145 18.56 -15.95 8.74
CA THR A 145 18.23 -15.31 7.47
C THR A 145 17.04 -14.37 7.61
N SER A 146 17.08 -13.26 6.86
CA SER A 146 15.99 -12.28 6.79
C SER A 146 16.11 -11.53 5.47
N PRO A 147 15.00 -11.29 4.76
CA PRO A 147 14.98 -10.30 3.70
C PRO A 147 15.59 -8.98 4.18
N PRO A 148 16.36 -8.26 3.35
CA PRO A 148 17.04 -7.02 3.74
C PRO A 148 16.11 -6.00 4.40
N LEU A 149 14.88 -5.86 3.89
CA LEU A 149 13.88 -4.94 4.42
C LEU A 149 13.30 -5.37 5.77
N LEU A 150 13.11 -6.69 5.99
CA LEU A 150 12.60 -7.19 7.27
C LEU A 150 13.62 -6.98 8.40
N LYS A 151 14.92 -7.00 8.10
CA LYS A 151 15.97 -6.69 9.07
C LYS A 151 15.97 -5.22 9.52
N GLU A 152 15.50 -4.31 8.68
CA GLU A 152 15.32 -2.89 9.03
C GLU A 152 13.95 -2.60 9.69
N LEU A 153 12.93 -3.42 9.42
CA LEU A 153 11.64 -3.38 10.09
C LEU A 153 11.63 -4.10 11.47
N ASP A 154 12.61 -4.98 11.75
CA ASP A 154 12.75 -5.76 13.00
C ASP A 154 13.28 -4.94 14.21
N LEU A 155 12.98 -3.64 14.32
CA LEU A 155 13.36 -2.84 15.50
C LEU A 155 12.32 -2.93 16.62
N HIS A 156 12.44 -4.00 17.41
CA HIS A 156 12.14 -3.93 18.84
C HIS A 156 13.12 -2.93 19.52
N HIS A 157 12.58 -2.03 20.36
CA HIS A 157 13.22 -1.04 21.27
C HIS A 157 13.35 0.45 20.82
N PRO A 158 13.34 1.41 21.79
CA PRO A 158 12.39 2.52 21.90
C PRO A 158 12.83 3.75 21.09
N LEU A 159 12.62 3.76 19.78
CA LEU A 159 12.90 4.93 18.95
C LEU A 159 11.68 5.88 18.88
N ARG A 160 11.27 6.38 20.05
CA ARG A 160 10.23 7.41 20.17
C ARG A 160 10.69 8.82 19.75
N ASN A 161 11.95 9.00 19.32
CA ASN A 161 12.59 10.32 19.20
C ASN A 161 13.63 10.48 18.06
N LEU A 162 13.43 9.92 16.86
CA LEU A 162 14.28 10.33 15.71
C LEU A 162 13.46 10.98 14.59
N LYS A 163 13.48 12.31 14.57
CA LYS A 163 13.13 13.17 13.42
C LYS A 163 14.08 13.00 12.21
N LEU A 164 14.89 11.93 12.16
CA LEU A 164 16.00 11.75 11.21
C LEU A 164 16.05 10.38 10.52
N VAL A 165 15.21 9.40 10.89
CA VAL A 165 15.28 8.05 10.30
C VAL A 165 14.87 7.99 8.82
N PRO A 166 13.83 8.70 8.32
CA PRO A 166 13.35 8.47 6.96
C PRO A 166 14.42 8.74 5.89
N LYS A 167 15.13 9.86 5.99
CA LYS A 167 16.18 10.24 5.03
C LYS A 167 17.42 9.34 5.09
N LEU A 168 17.78 8.87 6.28
CA LEU A 168 18.98 8.05 6.45
C LEU A 168 18.73 6.60 6.01
N LEU A 169 17.54 6.06 6.27
CA LEU A 169 17.13 4.74 5.80
C LEU A 169 16.99 4.75 4.26
N VAL A 170 16.32 5.76 3.71
CA VAL A 170 16.16 5.95 2.26
C VAL A 170 17.51 6.12 1.57
N GLY A 171 18.41 6.99 2.05
CA GLY A 171 19.73 7.18 1.40
C GLY A 171 20.64 5.93 1.46
N ARG A 172 20.47 5.07 2.48
CA ARG A 172 21.23 3.81 2.61
C ARG A 172 20.60 2.67 1.81
N LEU A 173 19.28 2.71 1.59
CA LEU A 173 18.59 1.86 0.63
C LEU A 173 18.96 2.28 -0.79
N GLU A 174 18.83 3.56 -1.14
CA GLU A 174 19.12 4.12 -2.48
C GLU A 174 20.55 3.82 -2.93
N SER A 175 21.55 4.02 -2.07
CA SER A 175 22.96 3.70 -2.39
C SER A 175 23.27 2.20 -2.57
N LYS A 176 22.35 1.31 -2.17
CA LYS A 176 22.44 -0.15 -2.40
C LYS A 176 21.53 -0.64 -3.53
N LEU A 177 20.71 0.24 -4.11
CA LEU A 177 19.73 -0.07 -5.15
C LEU A 177 20.23 0.23 -6.57
N ASP A 178 21.27 1.05 -6.73
CA ASP A 178 21.88 1.40 -8.02
C ASP A 178 22.90 0.33 -8.48
N GLY A 179 22.38 -0.83 -8.91
CA GLY A 179 23.11 -1.81 -9.72
C GLY A 179 22.95 -1.53 -11.22
N PRO A 180 23.90 -1.93 -12.07
CA PRO A 180 23.97 -1.55 -13.50
C PRO A 180 22.76 -2.02 -14.36
N ASP A 181 21.90 -2.90 -13.84
CA ASP A 181 20.75 -3.47 -14.56
C ASP A 181 19.38 -2.89 -14.11
N GLY A 182 19.36 -1.87 -13.24
CA GLY A 182 18.10 -1.28 -12.73
C GLY A 182 17.27 -2.20 -11.82
N GLY A 183 17.81 -3.38 -11.48
CA GLY A 183 17.31 -4.27 -10.45
C GLY A 183 18.09 -4.05 -9.16
N GLY A 184 17.41 -3.60 -8.11
CA GLY A 184 17.94 -3.63 -6.75
C GLY A 184 18.26 -5.05 -6.29
N PRO A 185 18.83 -5.25 -5.09
CA PRO A 185 19.21 -6.57 -4.59
C PRO A 185 17.97 -7.45 -4.44
N GLU A 186 17.73 -8.36 -5.38
CA GLU A 186 16.74 -9.46 -5.35
C GLU A 186 15.30 -9.06 -4.98
N GLY A 187 14.51 -8.68 -5.99
CA GLY A 187 13.06 -8.49 -5.88
C GLY A 187 12.62 -7.10 -5.45
N TYR A 188 13.55 -6.20 -5.15
CA TYR A 188 13.26 -4.79 -4.85
C TYR A 188 13.39 -3.93 -6.11
N ARG A 189 12.39 -3.08 -6.35
CA ARG A 189 12.38 -2.11 -7.44
C ARG A 189 11.86 -0.77 -6.94
N LYS A 190 12.54 0.33 -7.29
CA LYS A 190 11.98 1.68 -7.19
C LYS A 190 10.99 1.85 -8.34
N VAL A 191 9.71 2.07 -8.01
CA VAL A 191 8.60 2.15 -8.97
C VAL A 191 7.97 3.53 -9.01
N GLY A 192 8.30 4.39 -8.05
CA GLY A 192 7.80 5.76 -7.98
C GLY A 192 8.81 6.71 -7.32
N ASN A 193 8.52 8.01 -7.43
CA ASN A 193 9.33 9.08 -6.86
C ASN A 193 8.68 9.74 -5.64
N ILE A 194 7.46 9.34 -5.30
CA ILE A 194 6.69 9.94 -4.22
C ILE A 194 7.01 9.21 -2.93
N ILE A 195 7.56 9.92 -1.93
CA ILE A 195 7.86 9.37 -0.62
C ILE A 195 6.85 9.96 0.37
N PRO A 196 5.95 9.15 0.96
CA PRO A 196 5.01 9.65 1.96
C PRO A 196 5.72 9.98 3.27
N ASP A 197 5.14 10.90 4.05
CA ASP A 197 5.66 11.23 5.39
C ASP A 197 5.43 10.07 6.38
N ALA A 198 4.32 9.36 6.26
CA ALA A 198 3.98 8.21 7.09
C ALA A 198 4.63 6.89 6.65
N ASP A 199 4.77 5.94 7.57
CA ASP A 199 5.16 4.56 7.25
C ASP A 199 3.99 3.85 6.57
N VAL A 200 4.06 3.63 5.25
CA VAL A 200 3.00 2.91 4.51
C VAL A 200 3.49 1.56 4.02
N LEU A 201 2.80 0.50 4.44
CA LEU A 201 3.03 -0.86 3.98
C LEU A 201 1.80 -1.37 3.24
N MET A 202 1.98 -1.78 1.99
CA MET A 202 0.91 -2.37 1.18
C MET A 202 1.25 -3.83 0.85
N PHE A 203 0.28 -4.70 1.06
CA PHE A 203 0.28 -6.08 0.57
C PHE A 203 -0.72 -6.19 -0.58
N SER A 204 -0.26 -6.72 -1.70
CA SER A 204 -1.08 -6.97 -2.89
C SER A 204 -1.31 -8.48 -3.04
N GLY A 205 -2.58 -8.88 -3.20
CA GLY A 205 -2.99 -10.29 -3.30
C GLY A 205 -2.79 -10.90 -4.69
N CYS A 206 -2.63 -10.09 -5.74
CA CYS A 206 -2.61 -10.52 -7.14
C CYS A 206 -1.39 -9.98 -7.88
N LYS A 207 -0.85 -10.75 -8.84
CA LYS A 207 0.22 -10.25 -9.72
C LYS A 207 -0.34 -9.18 -10.67
N ASP A 208 0.45 -8.14 -10.95
CA ASP A 208 0.06 -6.98 -11.77
C ASP A 208 -0.33 -7.31 -13.23
N TRP A 209 -0.08 -8.53 -13.70
CA TRP A 209 -0.45 -9.03 -15.03
C TRP A 209 -1.55 -10.09 -15.04
N GLN A 210 -2.08 -10.46 -13.87
CA GLN A 210 -3.26 -11.32 -13.81
C GLN A 210 -4.50 -10.46 -13.90
N THR A 211 -5.25 -10.64 -14.98
CA THR A 211 -6.64 -10.20 -15.07
C THR A 211 -7.52 -11.27 -14.43
N SER A 212 -8.61 -10.85 -13.78
CA SER A 212 -9.70 -11.76 -13.38
C SER A 212 -10.28 -12.51 -14.59
#